data_AF-A0A7V8WBU3-F1
#
_entry.id   AF-A0A7V8WBU3-F1
#
_cell.length_a   1.000
_cell.length_b   1.000
_cell.length_c   1.000
_cell.angle_alpha   90.00
_cell.angle_beta   90.00
_cell.angle_gamma   90.00
#
_symmetry.space_group_name_H-M   'P 1'
#
loop_
_entity.id
_entity.type
_entity.pdbx_description
1 polymer ?
#
loop_
_entity_poly.entity_id
_entity_poly.type
_entity_poly.pdbx_seq_one_letter_code
_entity_poly.pdbx_strand_id
1 'polypeptide(L)' 'MDAARELLVRVDDFELSEHPIGGASIDRHGAALTDEVLDACRASHAVLLAAVGGPRWDTTDPEA' A
#
# COMPACT_ATOMS: atom_id res chain seq x y z
N MET A 1 -2.28 0.46 -10.86
CA MET A 1 -3.53 -0.06 -10.27
C MET A 1 -4.78 0.40 -11.02
N ASP A 2 -4.59 1.08 -12.15
CA ASP A 2 -5.64 1.83 -12.84
C ASP A 2 -6.74 0.92 -13.40
N ALA A 3 -6.37 -0.24 -13.95
CA ALA A 3 -7.33 -1.23 -14.43
C ALA A 3 -8.25 -1.77 -13.31
N ALA A 4 -7.71 -2.00 -12.11
CA ALA A 4 -8.53 -2.45 -10.97
C ALA A 4 -9.53 -1.37 -10.54
N ARG A 5 -9.09 -0.11 -10.54
CA ARG A 5 -9.95 1.04 -10.22
C ARG A 5 -11.06 1.22 -11.25
N GLU A 6 -10.72 1.11 -12.53
CA GLU A 6 -11.70 1.19 -13.61
C GLU A 6 -12.80 0.13 -13.48
N LEU A 7 -12.45 -1.09 -13.06
CA LEU A 7 -13.45 -2.12 -12.82
C LEU A 7 -14.30 -1.84 -11.59
N LEU A 8 -13.72 -1.38 -10.49
CA LEU A 8 -14.46 -1.08 -9.26
C LEU A 8 -15.53 0.00 -9.47
N VAL A 9 -15.19 1.09 -10.17
CA VAL A 9 -16.14 2.18 -10.46
C VAL A 9 -17.26 1.79 -11.42
N ARG A 10 -17.12 0.65 -12.12
CA ARG A 10 -18.20 0.09 -12.95
C ARG A 10 -19.17 -0.79 -12.16
N VAL A 11 -18.77 -1.24 -10.97
CA VAL A 11 -19.58 -2.12 -10.13
C VAL A 11 -20.42 -1.29 -9.15
N ASP A 12 -19.82 -0.30 -8.50
CA ASP A 12 -20.49 0.62 -7.57
C ASP A 12 -19.61 1.85 -7.30
N ASP A 13 -20.13 2.81 -6.54
CA ASP A 13 -19.38 3.96 -6.05
C ASP A 13 -18.52 3.57 -4.84
N PHE A 14 -17.20 3.81 -4.93
CA PHE A 14 -16.25 3.57 -3.86
C PHE A 14 -15.46 4.84 -3.52
N GLU A 15 -15.27 5.10 -2.23
CA GLU A 15 -14.26 6.05 -1.76
C GLU A 15 -12.89 5.34 -1.73
N LEU A 16 -11.92 5.87 -2.47
CA LEU A 16 -10.59 5.27 -2.61
C LEU A 16 -9.52 6.25 -2.14
N SER A 17 -8.80 5.91 -1.07
CA SER A 17 -7.60 6.61 -0.61
C SER A 17 -6.34 5.87 -1.03
N GLU A 18 -5.31 6.61 -1.49
CA GLU A 18 -4.01 6.04 -1.85
C GLU A 18 -2.98 6.28 -0.75
N HIS A 19 -2.29 5.22 -0.38
CA HIS A 19 -1.23 5.26 0.62
C HIS A 19 -0.01 4.47 0.13
N PRO A 20 1.22 4.96 0.33
CA PRO A 20 2.43 4.21 0.00
C PRO A 20 2.58 3.02 0.96
N ILE A 21 3.07 1.90 0.44
CA ILE A 21 3.39 0.69 1.22
C ILE A 21 4.60 -0.03 0.62
N GLY A 22 5.23 -0.91 1.39
CA GLY A 22 6.39 -1.69 0.96
C GLY A 22 7.56 -0.78 0.59
N GLY A 23 8.29 -1.13 -0.48
CA GLY A 23 9.45 -0.37 -0.94
C GLY A 23 9.19 1.12 -1.18
N ALA A 24 8.01 1.48 -1.71
CA ALA A 24 7.64 2.88 -1.93
C ALA A 24 7.50 3.66 -0.61
N SER A 25 7.04 3.00 0.45
CA SER A 25 6.98 3.60 1.79
C SER A 25 8.35 3.64 2.45
N ILE A 26 9.18 2.60 2.29
CA ILE A 26 10.57 2.58 2.79
C ILE A 26 11.34 3.77 2.21
N ASP A 27 11.27 3.98 0.90
CA ASP A 27 11.98 5.07 0.22
C ASP A 27 11.55 6.45 0.72
N ARG A 28 10.28 6.62 1.08
CA ARG A 28 9.71 7.93 1.46
C ARG A 28 9.76 8.22 2.95
N HIS A 29 9.62 7.18 3.78
CA HIS A 29 9.36 7.28 5.21
C HIS A 29 10.31 6.45 6.06
N GLY A 30 11.19 5.64 5.45
CA GLY A 30 12.08 4.73 6.17
C GLY A 30 11.38 3.51 6.79
N ALA A 31 10.07 3.34 6.56
CA ALA A 31 9.28 2.23 7.08
C ALA A 31 8.39 1.64 5.98
N ALA A 32 8.28 0.30 5.93
CA ALA A 32 7.45 -0.39 4.93
C ALA A 32 5.94 -0.15 5.10
N LEU A 33 5.52 0.17 6.33
CA LEU A 33 4.17 0.53 6.69
C LEU A 33 4.26 1.54 7.84
N THR A 34 3.71 2.73 7.66
CA THR A 34 3.64 3.75 8.72
C THR A 34 2.39 3.55 9.57
N ASP A 35 2.41 4.05 10.81
CA ASP A 35 1.25 4.01 11.71
C ASP A 35 0.05 4.74 11.11
N GLU A 36 0.28 5.87 10.41
CA GLU A 36 -0.77 6.62 9.70
C GLU A 36 -1.48 5.76 8.65
N VAL A 37 -0.73 5.01 7.84
CA VAL A 37 -1.30 4.14 6.81
C VAL A 37 -2.00 2.94 7.45
N LEU A 38 -1.46 2.39 8.54
CA LEU A 38 -2.11 1.33 9.30
C LEU A 38 -3.44 1.78 9.90
N ASP A 39 -3.52 3.00 10.42
CA ASP A 39 -4.74 3.58 10.96
C ASP A 39 -5.76 3.88 9.86
N ALA A 40 -5.33 4.37 8.70
CA ALA A 40 -6.19 4.53 7.52
C ALA A 40 -6.79 3.18 7.06
N CYS A 41 -5.97 2.12 7.02
CA CYS A 41 -6.44 0.76 6.72
C CYS A 41 -7.49 0.27 7.73
N ARG A 42 -7.28 0.53 9.03
CA ARG A 42 -8.23 0.14 10.09
C ARG A 42 -9.55 0.91 10.03
N ALA A 43 -9.51 2.16 9.59
CA ALA A 43 -10.69 2.98 9.38
C ALA A 43 -11.46 2.63 8.09
N SER A 44 -10.84 1.87 7.19
CA SER A 44 -11.42 1.50 5.89
C SER A 44 -12.22 0.20 5.96
N HIS A 45 -13.21 0.06 5.07
CA HIS A 45 -14.00 -1.18 4.96
C HIS A 45 -13.19 -2.35 4.37
N ALA A 46 -12.22 -2.06 3.51
CA ALA A 46 -11.36 -3.04 2.86
C ALA A 46 -10.04 -2.41 2.43
N VAL A 47 -9.02 -3.24 2.23
CA VAL A 47 -7.71 -2.84 1.69
C VAL A 47 -7.50 -3.50 0.34
N LEU A 48 -7.35 -2.70 -0.71
CA LEU A 48 -6.96 -3.17 -2.04
C LEU A 48 -5.43 -3.07 -2.16
N LEU A 49 -4.75 -4.18 -1.90
CA LEU A 49 -3.29 -4.26 -1.99
C LEU A 49 -2.86 -4.68 -3.41
N ALA A 50 -1.85 -4.00 -3.95
CA ALA A 50 -1.19 -4.36 -5.20
C ALA A 50 -0.09 -5.43 -4.94
N ALA A 51 1.10 -5.23 -5.49
CA ALA A 51 2.28 -6.03 -5.19
C ALA A 51 3.29 -5.23 -4.36
N VAL A 52 4.02 -5.92 -3.48
CA VAL A 52 5.12 -5.37 -2.67
C VAL A 52 6.34 -6.26 -2.79
N GLY A 53 7.52 -5.66 -2.68
CA GLY A 53 8.81 -6.35 -2.79
C GLY A 53 9.56 -6.06 -4.08
N GLY A 54 10.86 -6.33 -4.06
CA GLY A 54 11.76 -6.17 -5.19
C GLY A 54 13.22 -6.20 -4.73
N PRO A 55 14.18 -6.49 -5.63
CA PRO A 55 15.57 -6.80 -5.25
C PRO A 55 16.29 -5.75 -4.39
N ARG A 56 15.88 -4.49 -4.51
CA ARG A 56 16.40 -3.38 -3.71
C ARG A 56 16.14 -3.54 -2.21
N TRP A 57 15.07 -4.25 -1.84
CA TRP A 57 14.62 -4.46 -0.46
C TRP A 57 14.58 -5.95 -0.10
N ASP A 58 15.32 -6.81 -0.82
CA ASP A 58 15.37 -8.27 -0.58
C ASP A 58 16.04 -8.62 0.77
N THR A 59 16.91 -7.75 1.29
CA THR A 59 17.39 -7.81 2.66
C THR A 59 16.52 -6.93 3.55
N THR A 60 15.65 -7.55 4.34
CA THR A 60 14.94 -6.92 5.46
C THR A 60 15.63 -7.14 6.80
N ASP A 61 16.87 -7.63 6.78
CA ASP A 61 17.67 -7.88 7.97
C ASP A 61 18.19 -6.54 8.51
N PRO A 62 17.79 -6.11 9.73
CA PRO A 62 18.33 -4.91 10.35
C PRO A 62 19.82 -5.03 10.70
N GLU A 63 20.40 -6.24 10.61
CA GLU A 63 21.80 -6.56 10.96
C GLU A 63 22.66 -7.04 9.77
N ALA A 64 22.12 -7.07 8.54
CA ALA A 64 22.89 -7.46 7.33
C ALA A 64 23.78 -6.34 6.77
#